data_AF-A0AA88H2D3-F1
#
_entry.id   AF-A0AA88H2D3-F1
#
_cell.length_a   1.000
_cell.length_b   1.000
_cell.length_c   1.000
_cell.angle_alpha   90.00
_cell.angle_beta   90.00
_cell.angle_gamma   90.00
#
_symmetry.space_group_name_H-M   'P 1'
#
loop_
_entity.id
_entity.type
_entity.pdbx_description
1 polymer ?
#
loop_
_entity_poly.entity_id
_entity_poly.type
_entity_poly.pdbx_seq_one_letter_code
_entity_poly.pdbx_strand_id
1 'polypeptide(L)'
;NFLDRLKFSKSHGYSKQEVDNDDKGILFCTACNAAVTLFVNSMENNATEAEIIDGIVGICVGLNLISETICRGVVVEAIPDFIYMYENGRFDSENACGLAFQGWSCNIGDITKLEWSLSPPGIQKPPIEAPPPREPDAPTLKVLHISDFHWDPEYLPGSNADCGDPLCCRASSGVPADESAIAGYWGDYRDCDLPLWTLRNSMEHIAATHSEIDFIVWTGDLPPHDVWETNAAEHLNIIQEMTNLLLEFFPNTPVYGAIGNHESHPVNAYPIPEIEGENSIAWLYNSIADAWSVWLPEDALTTLRYGGYYSTLVREGLRIISANFNYCYTYNWWIIHESRDPADGLQFIQSELEKAEAAGEKVYIISHIVPGRGDCWQIYTRELNKVVNRFESTLAGQFYGHTHNDEFKIFYDSEDPSRAINVAWIGPSLTSFVDINPGYKVYLLDGEREGSTF
;
A
#
# COMPACT_ATOMS: atom_id res chain seq x y z
N ASN A 1 0.06 7.67 -6.32
CA ASN A 1 0.46 8.94 -5.70
C ASN A 1 1.00 10.00 -6.69
N PHE A 2 1.99 9.72 -7.56
CA PHE A 2 2.47 10.71 -8.55
C PHE A 2 1.47 10.99 -9.68
N LEU A 3 0.88 9.93 -10.24
CA LEU A 3 -0.19 10.03 -11.25
C LEU A 3 -1.54 10.40 -10.61
N ASP A 4 -1.79 10.00 -9.37
CA ASP A 4 -3.00 10.40 -8.63
C ASP A 4 -3.09 11.93 -8.44
N ARG A 5 -1.96 12.64 -8.38
CA ARG A 5 -1.94 14.10 -8.28
C ARG A 5 -2.27 14.85 -9.56
N LEU A 6 -2.26 14.19 -10.72
CA LEU A 6 -2.92 14.76 -11.90
C LEU A 6 -4.44 14.89 -11.73
N LYS A 7 -5.01 14.26 -10.69
CA LYS A 7 -6.44 14.35 -10.31
C LYS A 7 -6.72 15.21 -9.08
N PHE A 8 -5.79 15.36 -8.14
CA PHE A 8 -6.04 16.11 -6.88
C PHE A 8 -5.65 17.60 -6.90
N SER A 9 -4.91 18.06 -7.91
CA SER A 9 -4.77 19.50 -8.15
C SER A 9 -6.12 20.11 -8.59
N LYS A 10 -6.84 20.68 -7.61
CA LYS A 10 -8.00 21.60 -7.70
C LYS A 10 -9.40 20.99 -7.79
N SER A 11 -9.86 20.30 -6.75
CA SER A 11 -11.26 20.49 -6.30
C SER A 11 -11.46 19.94 -4.89
N HIS A 12 -12.03 20.78 -4.05
CA HIS A 12 -12.46 20.47 -2.69
C HIS A 12 -13.34 19.21 -2.66
N GLY A 13 -13.20 18.42 -1.58
CA GLY A 13 -14.19 17.53 -0.97
C GLY A 13 -15.22 16.86 -1.86
N TYR A 14 -15.15 15.53 -1.94
CA TYR A 14 -16.23 14.63 -2.36
C TYR A 14 -17.14 15.15 -3.48
N SER A 15 -16.72 14.95 -4.73
CA SER A 15 -17.66 14.91 -5.83
C SER A 15 -17.20 13.90 -6.88
N LYS A 16 -17.96 12.80 -7.01
CA LYS A 16 -18.28 12.09 -8.25
C LYS A 16 -17.31 12.33 -9.44
N GLN A 17 -16.08 11.81 -9.38
CA GLN A 17 -15.13 11.88 -10.50
C GLN A 17 -15.24 10.64 -11.41
N GLU A 18 -16.39 10.47 -12.06
CA GLU A 18 -16.55 9.51 -13.18
C GLU A 18 -16.68 10.21 -14.55
N VAL A 19 -16.64 11.54 -14.63
CA VAL A 19 -16.94 12.26 -15.89
C VAL A 19 -15.80 13.14 -16.42
N ASP A 20 -14.81 13.52 -15.60
CA ASP A 20 -13.63 14.31 -16.03
C ASP A 20 -12.34 13.47 -16.27
N ASN A 21 -12.44 12.13 -16.19
CA ASN A 21 -11.29 11.22 -16.21
C ASN A 21 -10.92 10.64 -17.59
N ASP A 22 -11.80 10.70 -18.59
CA ASP A 22 -11.58 9.98 -19.86
C ASP A 22 -10.45 10.60 -20.70
N ASP A 23 -10.43 11.93 -20.89
CA ASP A 23 -9.42 12.59 -21.73
C ASP A 23 -8.00 12.46 -21.15
N LYS A 24 -7.87 12.53 -19.82
CA LYS A 24 -6.58 12.34 -19.13
C LYS A 24 -6.17 10.86 -19.13
N GLY A 25 -7.10 9.93 -18.90
CA GLY A 25 -6.84 8.49 -19.01
C GLY A 25 -6.33 8.11 -20.39
N ILE A 26 -6.95 8.66 -21.44
CA ILE A 26 -6.49 8.51 -22.83
C ILE A 26 -5.07 9.07 -23.00
N LEU A 27 -4.76 10.24 -22.45
CA LEU A 27 -3.41 10.83 -22.53
C LEU A 27 -2.36 9.94 -21.84
N PHE A 28 -2.62 9.46 -20.63
CA PHE A 28 -1.67 8.58 -19.90
C PHE A 28 -1.50 7.24 -20.59
N CYS A 29 -2.59 6.63 -21.06
CA CYS A 29 -2.53 5.40 -21.82
C CYS A 29 -1.73 5.60 -23.11
N THR A 30 -1.92 6.72 -23.82
CA THR A 30 -1.16 7.04 -25.04
C THR A 30 0.32 7.26 -24.76
N ALA A 31 0.64 8.02 -23.71
CA ALA A 31 2.02 8.27 -23.28
C ALA A 31 2.73 6.98 -22.88
N CYS A 32 2.04 6.10 -22.15
CA CYS A 32 2.56 4.79 -21.79
C CYS A 32 2.84 3.94 -23.02
N ASN A 33 1.87 3.81 -23.93
CA ASN A 33 2.05 2.99 -25.13
C ASN A 33 3.21 3.53 -25.99
N ALA A 34 3.38 4.85 -26.08
CA ALA A 34 4.51 5.47 -26.75
C ALA A 34 5.84 5.14 -26.05
N ALA A 35 5.89 5.21 -24.71
CA ALA A 35 7.08 4.89 -23.93
C ALA A 35 7.46 3.41 -24.02
N VAL A 36 6.49 2.50 -23.89
CA VAL A 36 6.69 1.04 -24.07
C VAL A 36 7.16 0.72 -25.48
N THR A 37 6.55 1.33 -26.51
CA THR A 37 6.98 1.15 -27.90
C THR A 37 8.40 1.67 -28.11
N LEU A 38 8.74 2.84 -27.55
CA LEU A 38 10.10 3.38 -27.61
C LEU A 38 11.08 2.45 -26.91
N PHE A 39 10.78 2.00 -25.70
CA PHE A 39 11.60 1.09 -24.92
C PHE A 39 11.91 -0.19 -25.70
N VAL A 40 10.88 -0.90 -26.20
CA VAL A 40 11.05 -2.15 -26.96
C VAL A 40 11.89 -1.93 -28.22
N ASN A 41 11.58 -0.90 -29.01
CA ASN A 41 12.35 -0.60 -30.21
C ASN A 41 13.82 -0.26 -29.87
N SER A 42 14.06 0.48 -28.80
CA SER A 42 15.41 0.82 -28.34
C SER A 42 16.18 -0.42 -27.91
N MET A 43 15.56 -1.35 -27.18
CA MET A 43 16.17 -2.63 -26.82
C MET A 43 16.50 -3.48 -28.06
N GLU A 44 15.58 -3.58 -29.03
CA GLU A 44 15.82 -4.30 -30.29
C GLU A 44 16.98 -3.73 -31.12
N ASN A 45 17.21 -2.42 -31.02
CA ASN A 45 18.28 -1.71 -31.74
C ASN A 45 19.58 -1.57 -30.92
N ASN A 46 19.68 -2.21 -29.74
CA ASN A 46 20.82 -2.10 -28.83
C ASN A 46 21.16 -0.65 -28.45
N ALA A 47 20.14 0.17 -28.23
CA ALA A 47 20.32 1.50 -27.66
C ALA A 47 20.94 1.39 -26.26
N THR A 48 21.70 2.41 -25.87
CA THR A 48 22.21 2.54 -24.51
C THR A 48 21.08 2.90 -23.54
N GLU A 49 21.26 2.56 -22.26
CA GLU A 49 20.33 2.94 -21.19
C GLU A 49 20.07 4.46 -21.17
N ALA A 50 21.10 5.27 -21.37
CA ALA A 50 20.98 6.73 -21.44
C ALA A 50 20.07 7.19 -22.60
N GLU A 51 20.18 6.57 -23.78
CA GLU A 51 19.33 6.87 -24.93
C GLU A 51 17.86 6.48 -24.67
N ILE A 52 17.63 5.38 -23.97
CA ILE A 52 16.29 4.95 -23.55
C ILE A 52 15.68 5.97 -22.58
N ILE A 53 16.44 6.34 -21.54
CA ILE A 53 16.02 7.32 -20.53
C ILE A 53 15.68 8.65 -21.20
N ASP A 54 16.57 9.20 -22.04
CA ASP A 54 16.35 10.47 -22.72
C ASP A 54 15.14 10.43 -23.65
N GLY A 55 14.90 9.31 -24.32
CA GLY A 55 13.72 9.10 -25.17
C GLY A 55 12.41 9.14 -24.38
N ILE A 56 12.35 8.45 -23.25
CA ILE A 56 11.15 8.41 -22.39
C ILE A 56 10.94 9.76 -21.69
N VAL A 57 12.01 10.41 -21.22
CA VAL A 57 11.95 11.77 -20.69
C VAL A 57 11.43 12.75 -21.74
N GLY A 58 11.82 12.58 -23.00
CA GLY A 58 11.27 13.36 -24.12
C GLY A 58 9.75 13.24 -24.27
N ILE A 59 9.19 12.06 -24.00
CA ILE A 59 7.74 11.83 -24.07
C ILE A 59 7.01 12.54 -22.93
N CYS A 60 7.44 12.36 -21.68
CA CYS A 60 6.75 12.95 -20.53
C CYS A 60 6.81 14.50 -20.53
N VAL A 61 7.97 15.08 -20.89
CA VAL A 61 8.16 16.52 -20.98
C VAL A 61 7.44 17.09 -22.20
N GLY A 62 7.54 16.41 -23.35
CA GLY A 62 6.88 16.83 -24.59
C GLY A 62 5.35 16.83 -24.50
N LEU A 63 4.78 15.93 -23.69
CA LEU A 63 3.35 15.88 -23.39
C LEU A 63 2.95 16.75 -22.19
N ASN A 64 3.89 17.50 -21.60
CA ASN A 64 3.69 18.35 -20.43
C ASN A 64 2.98 17.62 -19.28
N LEU A 65 3.40 16.38 -19.03
CA LEU A 65 2.83 15.58 -17.94
C LEU A 65 3.34 16.07 -16.59
N ILE A 66 4.65 16.37 -16.52
CA ILE A 66 5.44 16.67 -15.32
C ILE A 66 6.72 17.43 -15.69
N SER A 67 7.41 18.00 -14.70
CA SER A 67 8.70 18.67 -14.91
C SER A 67 9.79 17.67 -15.34
N GLU A 68 10.80 18.17 -16.05
CA GLU A 68 11.93 17.35 -16.52
C GLU A 68 12.68 16.69 -15.37
N THR A 69 12.94 17.44 -14.28
CA THR A 69 13.65 16.94 -13.10
C THR A 69 12.94 15.72 -12.52
N ILE A 70 11.62 15.83 -12.30
CA ILE A 70 10.86 14.75 -11.69
C ILE A 70 10.74 13.58 -12.64
N CYS A 71 10.46 13.84 -13.93
CA CYS A 71 10.36 12.76 -14.91
C CYS A 71 11.66 11.98 -15.02
N ARG A 72 12.79 12.68 -15.12
CA ARG A 72 14.09 12.05 -15.21
C ARG A 72 14.40 11.23 -13.97
N GLY A 73 14.12 11.74 -12.76
CA GLY A 73 14.27 10.98 -11.52
C GLY A 73 13.50 9.67 -11.55
N VAL A 74 12.19 9.73 -11.82
CA VAL A 74 11.34 8.52 -11.89
C VAL A 74 11.80 7.54 -12.97
N VAL A 75 12.17 8.03 -14.16
CA VAL A 75 12.61 7.17 -15.28
C VAL A 75 13.96 6.53 -15.01
N VAL A 76 14.92 7.27 -14.45
CA VAL A 76 16.25 6.74 -14.11
C VAL A 76 16.12 5.57 -13.12
N GLU A 77 15.28 5.72 -12.10
CA GLU A 77 15.07 4.69 -11.09
C GLU A 77 14.34 3.47 -11.65
N ALA A 78 13.36 3.65 -12.54
CA ALA A 78 12.54 2.55 -13.03
C ALA A 78 13.21 1.73 -14.14
N ILE A 79 13.99 2.35 -15.04
CA ILE A 79 14.47 1.69 -16.27
C ILE A 79 15.30 0.41 -16.05
N PRO A 80 16.16 0.31 -15.02
CA PRO A 80 16.87 -0.93 -14.72
C PRO A 80 15.93 -2.14 -14.55
N ASP A 81 14.78 -1.97 -13.90
CA ASP A 81 13.79 -3.04 -13.72
C ASP A 81 13.16 -3.45 -15.07
N PHE A 82 12.83 -2.47 -15.92
CA PHE A 82 12.29 -2.74 -17.26
C PHE A 82 13.30 -3.48 -18.16
N ILE A 83 14.57 -3.08 -18.11
CA ILE A 83 15.67 -3.77 -18.82
C ILE A 83 15.77 -5.21 -18.34
N TYR A 84 15.80 -5.43 -17.02
CA TYR A 84 15.82 -6.76 -16.44
C TYR A 84 14.67 -7.64 -16.95
N MET A 85 13.43 -7.13 -16.91
CA MET A 85 12.27 -7.87 -17.40
C MET A 85 12.39 -8.23 -18.88
N TYR A 86 12.88 -7.29 -19.70
CA TYR A 86 13.04 -7.51 -21.14
C TYR A 86 14.11 -8.56 -21.45
N GLU A 87 15.30 -8.44 -20.85
CA GLU A 87 16.41 -9.36 -21.06
C GLU A 87 16.10 -10.79 -20.61
N ASN A 88 15.23 -10.94 -19.61
CA ASN A 88 14.76 -12.24 -19.12
C ASN A 88 13.51 -12.76 -19.84
N GLY A 89 13.03 -12.07 -20.89
CA GLY A 89 11.86 -12.49 -21.68
C GLY A 89 10.54 -12.44 -20.90
N ARG A 90 10.46 -11.56 -19.89
CA ARG A 90 9.33 -11.40 -18.97
C ARG A 90 8.66 -10.03 -19.09
N PHE A 91 9.02 -9.23 -20.08
CA PHE A 91 8.36 -7.95 -20.34
C PHE A 91 7.17 -8.13 -21.29
N ASP A 92 5.95 -8.19 -20.74
CA ASP A 92 4.71 -8.23 -21.52
C ASP A 92 4.34 -6.83 -22.05
N SER A 93 4.97 -6.44 -23.16
CA SER A 93 4.75 -5.14 -23.80
C SER A 93 3.33 -4.95 -24.34
N GLU A 94 2.61 -6.03 -24.67
CA GLU A 94 1.24 -5.98 -25.18
C GLU A 94 0.26 -5.55 -24.08
N ASN A 95 0.51 -5.98 -22.84
CA ASN A 95 -0.39 -5.71 -21.72
C ASN A 95 0.15 -4.73 -20.68
N ALA A 96 1.43 -4.33 -20.75
CA ALA A 96 2.10 -3.46 -19.77
C ALA A 96 1.28 -2.21 -19.37
N CYS A 97 0.82 -1.45 -20.36
CA CYS A 97 0.06 -0.23 -20.11
C CYS A 97 -1.35 -0.51 -19.58
N GLY A 98 -2.00 -1.58 -20.04
CA GLY A 98 -3.31 -1.97 -19.51
C GLY A 98 -3.22 -2.46 -18.06
N LEU A 99 -2.14 -3.18 -17.69
CA LEU A 99 -1.88 -3.62 -16.32
C LEU A 99 -1.67 -2.42 -15.40
N ALA A 100 -0.80 -1.48 -15.79
CA ALA A 100 -0.47 -0.32 -14.98
C ALA A 100 -1.58 0.73 -14.90
N PHE A 101 -2.39 0.85 -15.95
CA PHE A 101 -3.39 1.91 -16.09
C PHE A 101 -4.82 1.41 -16.29
N GLN A 102 -5.15 0.20 -15.79
CA GLN A 102 -6.52 -0.34 -15.84
C GLN A 102 -7.55 0.60 -15.18
N GLY A 103 -7.21 1.27 -14.08
CA GLY A 103 -8.08 2.25 -13.42
C GLY A 103 -8.28 3.55 -14.20
N TRP A 104 -7.61 3.69 -15.35
CA TRP A 104 -7.62 4.86 -16.23
C TRP A 104 -8.16 4.50 -17.62
N SER A 105 -8.92 3.41 -17.73
CA SER A 105 -9.51 2.93 -18.98
C SER A 105 -8.47 2.59 -20.06
N CYS A 106 -7.23 2.26 -19.67
CA CYS A 106 -6.23 1.77 -20.61
C CYS A 106 -6.48 0.29 -20.93
N ASN A 107 -6.65 -0.03 -22.20
CA ASN A 107 -7.04 -1.37 -22.62
C ASN A 107 -5.90 -2.38 -22.41
N ILE A 108 -6.25 -3.55 -21.86
CA ILE A 108 -5.44 -4.76 -21.93
C ILE A 108 -5.53 -5.31 -23.36
N GLY A 109 -4.40 -5.65 -23.96
CA GLY A 109 -4.35 -6.20 -25.32
C GLY A 109 -5.05 -7.57 -25.41
N ASP A 110 -4.60 -8.53 -24.60
CA ASP A 110 -5.20 -9.87 -24.52
C ASP A 110 -5.34 -10.34 -23.07
N ILE A 111 -6.51 -10.07 -22.48
CA ILE A 111 -6.84 -10.48 -21.11
C ILE A 111 -6.84 -12.01 -20.93
N THR A 112 -7.04 -12.78 -22.01
CA THR A 112 -7.12 -14.25 -21.91
C THR A 112 -5.76 -14.88 -21.59
N LYS A 113 -4.66 -14.19 -21.92
CA LYS A 113 -3.29 -14.60 -21.55
C LYS A 113 -2.97 -14.35 -20.08
N LEU A 114 -3.64 -13.37 -19.48
CA LEU A 114 -3.46 -12.97 -18.08
C LEU A 114 -4.46 -13.67 -17.15
N GLU A 115 -5.42 -14.41 -17.70
CA GLU A 115 -6.50 -15.02 -16.95
C GLU A 115 -6.00 -16.20 -16.08
N TRP A 116 -6.32 -16.16 -14.79
CA TRP A 116 -5.97 -17.21 -13.83
C TRP A 116 -7.03 -17.31 -12.73
N SER A 117 -7.10 -18.44 -12.04
CA SER A 117 -7.97 -18.59 -10.87
C SER A 117 -7.23 -19.38 -9.80
N LEU A 118 -7.51 -19.05 -8.54
CA LEU A 118 -7.02 -19.85 -7.42
C LEU A 118 -7.69 -21.23 -7.46
N SER A 119 -6.94 -22.23 -7.00
CA SER A 119 -7.54 -23.54 -6.77
C SER A 119 -8.58 -23.42 -5.66
N PRO A 120 -9.77 -24.03 -5.79
CA PRO A 120 -10.76 -24.01 -4.72
C PRO A 120 -10.17 -24.59 -3.43
N PRO A 121 -10.55 -24.05 -2.26
CA PRO A 121 -10.08 -24.57 -0.99
C PRO A 121 -10.53 -26.01 -0.79
N GLY A 122 -9.72 -26.78 -0.05
CA GLY A 122 -9.93 -28.22 0.16
C GLY A 122 -11.12 -28.57 1.05
N ILE A 123 -11.75 -27.57 1.67
CA ILE A 123 -12.82 -27.70 2.66
C ILE A 123 -14.10 -27.05 2.11
N GLN A 124 -15.25 -27.68 2.34
CA GLN A 124 -16.55 -27.13 1.94
C GLN A 124 -16.93 -25.91 2.79
N LYS A 125 -17.48 -24.86 2.15
CA LYS A 125 -18.01 -23.69 2.84
C LYS A 125 -19.04 -24.11 3.90
N PRO A 126 -18.85 -23.76 5.19
CA PRO A 126 -19.82 -24.08 6.22
C PRO A 126 -21.15 -23.34 5.98
N PRO A 127 -22.27 -23.81 6.56
CA PRO A 127 -23.51 -23.05 6.58
C PRO A 127 -23.29 -21.66 7.19
N ILE A 128 -23.98 -20.66 6.65
CA ILE A 128 -23.93 -19.29 7.18
C ILE A 128 -24.71 -19.27 8.48
N GLU A 129 -24.02 -18.94 9.57
CA GLU A 129 -24.62 -18.76 10.89
C GLU A 129 -24.58 -17.27 11.26
N ALA A 130 -25.69 -16.75 11.78
CA ALA A 130 -25.70 -15.38 12.27
C ALA A 130 -24.78 -15.29 13.51
N PRO A 131 -23.90 -14.27 13.59
CA PRO A 131 -23.07 -14.10 14.79
C PRO A 131 -23.98 -13.93 16.02
N PRO A 132 -23.62 -14.54 17.16
CA PRO A 132 -24.40 -14.39 18.38
C PRO A 132 -24.46 -12.90 18.76
N PRO A 133 -25.60 -12.43 19.32
CA PRO A 133 -25.68 -11.07 19.81
C PRO A 133 -24.65 -10.86 20.91
N ARG A 134 -23.99 -9.69 20.91
CA ARG A 134 -23.04 -9.34 21.95
C ARG A 134 -23.78 -9.13 23.27
N GLU A 135 -23.34 -9.81 24.31
CA GLU A 135 -23.84 -9.60 25.68
C GLU A 135 -23.41 -8.19 26.17
N PRO A 136 -24.27 -7.44 26.89
CA PRO A 136 -23.98 -6.06 27.30
C PRO A 136 -22.67 -5.88 28.08
N ASP A 137 -22.30 -6.89 28.88
CA ASP A 137 -21.09 -6.90 29.71
C ASP A 137 -19.97 -7.77 29.11
N ALA A 138 -20.06 -8.14 27.83
CA ALA A 138 -19.01 -8.88 27.16
C ALA A 138 -17.70 -8.06 27.15
N PRO A 139 -16.55 -8.69 27.45
CA PRO A 139 -15.25 -8.03 27.39
C PRO A 139 -15.00 -7.43 25.99
N THR A 140 -14.08 -6.47 25.91
CA THR A 140 -13.67 -5.83 24.66
C THR A 140 -12.17 -5.83 24.52
N LEU A 141 -11.69 -5.92 23.28
CA LEU A 141 -10.31 -5.57 22.95
C LEU A 141 -10.25 -4.13 22.46
N LYS A 142 -9.35 -3.32 23.01
CA LYS A 142 -9.07 -1.97 22.51
C LYS A 142 -7.86 -2.01 21.58
N VAL A 143 -8.10 -1.71 20.31
CA VAL A 143 -7.09 -1.83 19.25
C VAL A 143 -6.81 -0.46 18.65
N LEU A 144 -5.55 -0.05 18.66
CA LEU A 144 -5.10 1.16 17.98
C LEU A 144 -4.78 0.83 16.51
N HIS A 145 -5.19 1.69 15.60
CA HIS A 145 -4.82 1.63 14.19
C HIS A 145 -4.22 2.95 13.75
N ILE A 146 -2.98 2.85 13.30
CA ILE A 146 -2.14 3.93 12.80
C ILE A 146 -1.60 3.55 11.43
N SER A 147 -1.53 4.50 10.52
CA SER A 147 -1.12 4.29 9.13
C SER A 147 -0.52 5.56 8.54
N ASP A 148 0.19 5.42 7.42
CA ASP A 148 0.65 6.50 6.55
C ASP A 148 1.35 7.59 7.37
N PHE A 149 2.47 7.21 8.00
CA PHE A 149 3.26 8.12 8.83
C PHE A 149 3.89 9.22 7.98
N HIS A 150 4.46 8.81 6.83
CA HIS A 150 5.27 9.63 5.93
C HIS A 150 6.13 10.64 6.70
N TRP A 151 7.10 10.09 7.43
CA TRP A 151 8.07 10.94 8.11
C TRP A 151 8.98 11.56 7.05
N ASP A 152 8.99 12.89 6.99
CA ASP A 152 9.93 13.66 6.20
C ASP A 152 11.12 14.13 7.07
N PRO A 153 12.32 13.53 6.91
CA PRO A 153 13.52 13.98 7.61
C PRO A 153 13.97 15.40 7.19
N GLU A 154 13.55 15.86 6.00
CA GLU A 154 13.92 17.17 5.45
C GLU A 154 12.87 18.27 5.70
N TYR A 155 11.78 17.96 6.39
CA TYR A 155 10.73 18.93 6.69
C TYR A 155 11.31 20.14 7.45
N LEU A 156 11.11 21.33 6.90
CA LEU A 156 11.65 22.58 7.41
C LEU A 156 10.53 23.61 7.62
N PRO A 157 10.15 23.92 8.88
CA PRO A 157 9.25 25.02 9.18
C PRO A 157 9.76 26.34 8.60
N GLY A 158 8.88 27.16 8.05
CA GLY A 158 9.29 28.42 7.42
C GLY A 158 9.61 28.32 5.92
N SER A 159 9.80 27.11 5.39
CA SER A 159 10.11 26.88 3.97
C SER A 159 8.90 27.09 3.06
N ASN A 160 9.10 27.01 1.74
CA ASN A 160 8.01 27.14 0.79
C ASN A 160 7.18 25.86 0.73
N ALA A 161 5.90 25.98 1.06
CA ALA A 161 4.93 24.90 1.02
C ALA A 161 4.04 24.95 -0.24
N ASP A 162 4.23 25.95 -1.12
CA ASP A 162 3.60 26.06 -2.45
C ASP A 162 4.71 26.16 -3.51
N CYS A 163 5.47 25.07 -3.67
CA CYS A 163 6.64 25.01 -4.53
C CYS A 163 6.36 24.51 -5.96
N GLY A 164 5.19 23.92 -6.18
CA GLY A 164 4.79 23.34 -7.48
C GLY A 164 5.35 21.95 -7.76
N ASP A 165 6.21 21.42 -6.88
CA ASP A 165 6.66 20.04 -6.91
C ASP A 165 5.71 19.13 -6.11
N PRO A 166 5.76 17.79 -6.30
CA PRO A 166 4.94 16.86 -5.54
C PRO A 166 5.33 16.77 -4.05
N LEU A 167 6.39 17.40 -3.58
CA LEU A 167 6.62 17.51 -2.15
C LEU A 167 7.35 18.82 -1.89
N CYS A 168 6.74 19.62 -1.04
CA CYS A 168 7.21 20.91 -0.61
C CYS A 168 7.57 20.85 0.88
N CYS A 169 7.62 22.02 1.54
CA CYS A 169 7.98 22.13 2.96
C CYS A 169 9.43 21.73 3.28
N ARG A 170 10.33 21.74 2.30
CA ARG A 170 11.75 21.43 2.47
C ARG A 170 12.63 22.64 2.18
N ALA A 171 13.90 22.57 2.57
CA ALA A 171 14.88 23.59 2.22
C ALA A 171 15.04 23.76 0.69
N SER A 172 14.86 22.67 -0.06
CA SER A 172 14.92 22.62 -1.53
C SER A 172 13.70 23.23 -2.23
N SER A 173 12.57 23.44 -1.53
CA SER A 173 11.30 23.91 -2.09
C SER A 173 11.28 25.38 -2.52
N GLY A 174 12.43 26.06 -2.44
CA GLY A 174 12.59 27.47 -2.83
C GLY A 174 12.11 28.46 -1.77
N VAL A 175 12.04 29.73 -2.14
CA VAL A 175 11.64 30.83 -1.25
C VAL A 175 10.11 31.01 -1.32
N PRO A 176 9.39 31.05 -0.18
CA PRO A 176 7.97 31.34 -0.16
C PRO A 176 7.65 32.67 -0.85
N ALA A 177 6.62 32.69 -1.68
CA ALA A 177 6.21 33.91 -2.38
C ALA A 177 5.76 35.02 -1.40
N ASP A 178 5.06 34.64 -0.34
CA ASP A 178 4.61 35.51 0.75
C ASP A 178 4.38 34.70 2.05
N GLU A 179 3.88 35.35 3.11
CA GLU A 179 3.63 34.71 4.41
C GLU A 179 2.61 33.57 4.35
N SER A 180 1.68 33.58 3.38
CA SER A 180 0.70 32.50 3.22
C SER A 180 1.31 31.25 2.58
N ALA A 181 2.44 31.39 1.89
CA ALA A 181 3.17 30.29 1.28
C ALA A 181 4.10 29.54 2.26
N ILE A 182 4.23 30.01 3.51
CA ILE A 182 5.17 29.45 4.50
C ILE A 182 4.65 28.14 5.11
N ALA A 183 5.53 27.13 5.20
CA ALA A 183 5.28 25.86 5.88
C ALA A 183 5.09 26.03 7.39
N GLY A 184 4.07 25.36 7.94
CA GLY A 184 3.80 25.31 9.38
C GLY A 184 4.91 24.64 10.22
N TYR A 185 4.81 24.76 11.55
CA TYR A 185 5.73 24.04 12.44
C TYR A 185 5.34 22.57 12.62
N TRP A 186 4.04 22.27 12.71
CA TRP A 186 3.54 20.91 12.99
C TRP A 186 3.22 20.08 11.74
N GLY A 187 3.39 20.64 10.55
CA GLY A 187 2.83 20.11 9.31
C GLY A 187 2.14 21.23 8.52
N ASP A 188 1.71 20.91 7.31
CA ASP A 188 1.06 21.86 6.40
C ASP A 188 -0.03 21.16 5.57
N TYR A 189 -1.11 21.87 5.24
CA TYR A 189 -2.24 21.31 4.47
C TYR A 189 -1.96 21.22 2.96
N ARG A 190 -0.78 21.63 2.48
CA ARG A 190 -0.39 21.51 1.07
C ARG A 190 0.31 20.18 0.80
N ASP A 191 1.04 20.11 -0.31
CA ASP A 191 1.84 18.96 -0.71
C ASP A 191 3.04 18.77 0.22
N CYS A 192 2.80 18.43 1.49
CA CYS A 192 3.82 18.30 2.52
C CYS A 192 3.56 17.11 3.45
N ASP A 193 4.64 16.42 3.81
CA ASP A 193 4.67 15.35 4.79
C ASP A 193 5.02 15.87 6.19
N LEU A 194 5.20 14.98 7.17
CA LEU A 194 5.33 15.37 8.57
C LEU A 194 6.75 15.35 9.11
N PRO A 195 7.11 16.32 9.96
CA PRO A 195 8.33 16.23 10.75
C PRO A 195 8.19 15.24 11.91
N LEU A 196 9.33 14.69 12.36
CA LEU A 196 9.38 13.70 13.45
C LEU A 196 8.70 14.17 14.74
N TRP A 197 8.80 15.47 15.08
CA TRP A 197 8.20 15.98 16.32
C TRP A 197 6.67 15.96 16.30
N THR A 198 6.04 16.03 15.13
CA THR A 198 4.59 15.85 15.00
C THR A 198 4.22 14.40 15.25
N LEU A 199 4.91 13.45 14.61
CA LEU A 199 4.67 12.01 14.81
C LEU A 199 4.86 11.62 16.29
N ARG A 200 5.94 12.12 16.92
CA ARG A 200 6.19 11.95 18.35
C ARG A 200 5.08 12.55 19.22
N ASN A 201 4.60 13.75 18.90
CA ASN A 201 3.50 14.36 19.63
C ASN A 201 2.19 13.56 19.49
N SER A 202 1.93 13.00 18.30
CA SER A 202 0.81 12.08 18.07
C SER A 202 0.92 10.84 18.96
N MET A 203 2.10 10.20 19.02
CA MET A 203 2.31 9.02 19.88
C MET A 203 2.17 9.35 21.36
N GLU A 204 2.71 10.48 21.82
CA GLU A 204 2.55 10.98 23.19
C GLU A 204 1.06 11.20 23.53
N HIS A 205 0.33 11.85 22.63
CA HIS A 205 -1.11 12.07 22.79
C HIS A 205 -1.89 10.75 22.88
N ILE A 206 -1.61 9.79 22.00
CA ILE A 206 -2.29 8.49 21.99
C ILE A 206 -2.01 7.75 23.30
N ALA A 207 -0.74 7.66 23.72
CA ALA A 207 -0.35 6.98 24.96
C ALA A 207 -0.96 7.63 26.21
N ALA A 208 -1.10 8.96 26.22
CA ALA A 208 -1.74 9.68 27.32
C ALA A 208 -3.27 9.56 27.34
N THR A 209 -3.91 9.41 26.16
CA THR A 209 -5.37 9.40 26.00
C THR A 209 -5.95 8.01 26.14
N HIS A 210 -5.26 6.99 25.64
CA HIS A 210 -5.75 5.62 25.56
C HIS A 210 -4.91 4.70 26.45
N SER A 211 -5.45 4.38 27.63
CA SER A 211 -4.92 3.30 28.46
C SER A 211 -5.37 1.93 27.93
N GLU A 212 -4.56 0.90 28.24
CA GLU A 212 -4.89 -0.51 28.02
C GLU A 212 -5.22 -0.83 26.55
N ILE A 213 -4.32 -0.44 25.64
CA ILE A 213 -4.36 -0.91 24.25
C ILE A 213 -3.88 -2.36 24.22
N ASP A 214 -4.73 -3.27 23.76
CA ASP A 214 -4.43 -4.70 23.67
C ASP A 214 -3.37 -5.01 22.62
N PHE A 215 -3.51 -4.39 21.44
CA PHE A 215 -2.52 -4.46 20.36
C PHE A 215 -2.67 -3.29 19.38
N ILE A 216 -1.64 -3.09 18.55
CA ILE A 216 -1.59 -2.04 17.54
C ILE A 216 -1.59 -2.69 16.16
N VAL A 217 -2.44 -2.20 15.26
CA VAL A 217 -2.38 -2.45 13.82
C VAL A 217 -1.66 -1.27 13.16
N TRP A 218 -0.58 -1.56 12.42
CA TRP A 218 0.25 -0.54 11.79
C TRP A 218 0.39 -0.80 10.29
N THR A 219 -0.35 -0.08 9.46
CA THR A 219 -0.53 -0.43 8.04
C THR A 219 0.40 0.30 7.07
N GLY A 220 1.65 0.56 7.48
CA GLY A 220 2.73 0.96 6.57
C GLY A 220 2.74 2.44 6.14
N ASP A 221 3.47 2.71 5.06
CA ASP A 221 3.81 4.01 4.47
C ASP A 221 4.57 4.95 5.40
N LEU A 222 5.86 4.63 5.57
CA LEU A 222 6.77 5.36 6.46
C LEU A 222 7.61 6.43 5.77
N PRO A 223 8.24 6.17 4.60
CA PRO A 223 9.02 7.17 3.88
C PRO A 223 8.14 8.28 3.28
N PRO A 224 8.69 9.49 3.04
CA PRO A 224 7.94 10.61 2.48
C PRO A 224 7.66 10.46 0.97
N HIS A 225 6.99 11.45 0.40
CA HIS A 225 6.57 11.46 -1.00
C HIS A 225 7.60 12.06 -1.99
N ASP A 226 8.85 12.20 -1.60
CA ASP A 226 9.99 12.67 -2.40
C ASP A 226 10.58 11.59 -3.32
N VAL A 227 9.71 10.79 -3.93
CA VAL A 227 10.02 9.55 -4.64
C VAL A 227 11.04 9.67 -5.79
N TRP A 228 11.41 10.89 -6.19
CA TRP A 228 12.42 11.17 -7.22
C TRP A 228 13.83 11.41 -6.65
N GLU A 229 13.98 11.47 -5.32
CA GLU A 229 15.23 11.78 -4.62
C GLU A 229 15.37 10.94 -3.34
N THR A 230 15.08 9.63 -3.41
CA THR A 230 15.26 8.71 -2.27
C THR A 230 16.35 7.67 -2.52
N ASN A 231 16.71 6.90 -1.48
CA ASN A 231 17.55 5.72 -1.62
C ASN A 231 17.21 4.66 -0.55
N ALA A 232 17.62 3.41 -0.79
CA ALA A 232 17.34 2.30 0.10
C ALA A 232 17.85 2.50 1.55
N ALA A 233 19.03 3.11 1.73
CA ALA A 233 19.60 3.30 3.07
C ALA A 233 18.78 4.28 3.92
N GLU A 234 18.24 5.33 3.30
CA GLU A 234 17.31 6.26 3.94
C GLU A 234 16.02 5.56 4.37
N HIS A 235 15.41 4.76 3.48
CA HIS A 235 14.19 4.01 3.79
C HIS A 235 14.40 3.05 4.98
N LEU A 236 15.54 2.33 5.01
CA LEU A 236 15.89 1.46 6.14
C LEU A 236 16.03 2.25 7.46
N ASN A 237 16.62 3.44 7.41
CA ASN A 237 16.72 4.31 8.58
C ASN A 237 15.34 4.76 9.06
N ILE A 238 14.45 5.16 8.14
CA ILE A 238 13.07 5.56 8.47
C ILE A 238 12.31 4.41 9.12
N ILE A 239 12.38 3.19 8.57
CA ILE A 239 11.76 1.99 9.14
C ILE A 239 12.23 1.78 10.58
N GLN A 240 13.55 1.83 10.81
CA GLN A 240 14.14 1.64 12.13
C GLN A 240 13.68 2.71 13.13
N GLU A 241 13.66 3.98 12.72
CA GLU A 241 13.25 5.11 13.57
C GLU A 241 11.75 5.03 13.93
N MET A 242 10.88 4.68 12.97
CA MET A 242 9.45 4.54 13.25
C MET A 242 9.15 3.33 14.13
N THR A 243 9.87 2.21 13.94
CA THR A 243 9.80 1.07 14.86
C THR A 243 10.24 1.47 16.27
N ASN A 244 11.34 2.21 16.41
CA ASN A 244 11.83 2.70 17.70
C ASN A 244 10.83 3.66 18.36
N LEU A 245 10.17 4.52 17.58
CA LEU A 245 9.14 5.42 18.08
C LEU A 245 7.97 4.65 18.71
N LEU A 246 7.51 3.58 18.06
CA LEU A 246 6.45 2.74 18.62
C LEU A 246 6.91 2.00 19.88
N LEU A 247 8.13 1.47 19.90
CA LEU A 247 8.70 0.82 21.08
C LEU A 247 8.88 1.79 22.26
N GLU A 248 9.18 3.06 21.99
CA GLU A 248 9.33 4.08 23.02
C GLU A 248 8.00 4.37 23.73
N PHE A 249 6.92 4.57 22.96
CA PHE A 249 5.61 4.95 23.51
C PHE A 249 4.73 3.77 23.92
N PHE A 250 4.94 2.60 23.32
CA PHE A 250 4.16 1.38 23.57
C PHE A 250 5.05 0.15 23.85
N PRO A 251 5.96 0.20 24.84
CA PRO A 251 7.00 -0.81 25.05
C PRO A 251 6.46 -2.21 25.39
N ASN A 252 5.20 -2.31 25.84
CA ASN A 252 4.58 -3.57 26.27
C ASN A 252 3.36 -3.94 25.41
N THR A 253 3.10 -3.23 24.32
CA THR A 253 1.96 -3.50 23.44
C THR A 253 2.48 -4.13 22.15
N PRO A 254 2.00 -5.32 21.75
CA PRO A 254 2.41 -5.93 20.49
C PRO A 254 1.91 -5.09 19.31
N VAL A 255 2.76 -4.96 18.30
CA VAL A 255 2.44 -4.27 17.04
C VAL A 255 2.42 -5.31 15.92
N TYR A 256 1.33 -5.29 15.15
CA TYR A 256 1.18 -6.10 13.94
C TYR A 256 1.19 -5.17 12.73
N GLY A 257 2.34 -5.15 12.04
CA GLY A 257 2.61 -4.31 10.89
C GLY A 257 2.18 -4.91 9.55
N ALA A 258 1.85 -4.07 8.57
CA ALA A 258 1.80 -4.38 7.15
C ALA A 258 2.70 -3.42 6.37
N ILE A 259 3.26 -3.89 5.25
CA ILE A 259 4.17 -3.09 4.41
C ILE A 259 3.33 -2.25 3.45
N GLY A 260 3.62 -0.95 3.39
CA GLY A 260 3.01 0.01 2.46
C GLY A 260 3.69 0.03 1.10
N ASN A 261 3.31 0.97 0.24
CA ASN A 261 3.90 1.08 -1.09
C ASN A 261 5.12 2.01 -1.14
N HIS A 262 5.34 2.82 -0.09
CA HIS A 262 6.49 3.73 0.03
C HIS A 262 7.74 3.11 0.66
N GLU A 263 7.67 1.91 1.28
CA GLU A 263 8.84 1.30 1.90
C GLU A 263 9.91 0.87 0.89
N SER A 264 9.53 0.41 -0.31
CA SER A 264 10.49 0.03 -1.33
C SER A 264 11.10 1.23 -2.04
N HIS A 265 12.32 1.01 -2.54
CA HIS A 265 13.03 1.93 -3.39
C HIS A 265 13.51 1.13 -4.62
N PRO A 266 13.15 1.55 -5.85
CA PRO A 266 12.26 2.67 -6.18
C PRO A 266 10.83 2.48 -5.63
N VAL A 267 10.08 3.57 -5.49
CA VAL A 267 8.72 3.53 -4.93
C VAL A 267 7.83 2.53 -5.68
N ASN A 268 7.01 1.77 -4.94
CA ASN A 268 6.13 0.71 -5.46
C ASN A 268 6.83 -0.49 -6.11
N ALA A 269 8.16 -0.52 -6.23
CA ALA A 269 8.84 -1.64 -6.86
C ALA A 269 8.88 -2.83 -5.89
N TYR A 270 8.00 -3.80 -6.12
CA TYR A 270 7.89 -5.02 -5.32
C TYR A 270 8.01 -6.26 -6.22
N PRO A 271 9.25 -6.67 -6.57
CA PRO A 271 9.51 -7.90 -7.29
C PRO A 271 9.07 -9.13 -6.50
N ILE A 272 8.85 -10.24 -7.22
CA ILE A 272 8.59 -11.54 -6.60
C ILE A 272 9.85 -12.08 -5.91
N PRO A 273 9.72 -12.96 -4.89
CA PRO A 273 10.83 -13.43 -4.08
C PRO A 273 11.90 -14.21 -4.86
N GLU A 274 11.54 -14.74 -6.04
CA GLU A 274 12.44 -15.45 -6.95
C GLU A 274 13.41 -14.52 -7.69
N ILE A 275 13.19 -13.20 -7.64
CA ILE A 275 14.11 -12.20 -8.20
C ILE A 275 15.30 -12.02 -7.23
N GLU A 276 16.49 -12.33 -7.72
CA GLU A 276 17.76 -12.23 -7.00
C GLU A 276 18.62 -11.07 -7.51
N GLY A 277 19.67 -10.72 -6.75
CA GLY A 277 20.63 -9.69 -7.15
C GLY A 277 20.15 -8.28 -6.85
N GLU A 278 20.52 -7.33 -7.71
CA GLU A 278 20.27 -5.89 -7.49
C GLU A 278 18.78 -5.53 -7.55
N ASN A 279 17.97 -6.28 -8.32
CA ASN A 279 16.52 -6.11 -8.39
C ASN A 279 15.76 -6.84 -7.28
N SER A 280 16.44 -7.50 -6.34
CA SER A 280 15.76 -8.26 -5.28
C SER A 280 15.19 -7.34 -4.20
N ILE A 281 13.98 -7.64 -3.72
CA ILE A 281 13.35 -6.92 -2.59
C ILE A 281 13.86 -7.40 -1.21
N ALA A 282 14.74 -8.42 -1.18
CA ALA A 282 15.18 -9.06 0.06
C ALA A 282 15.86 -8.10 1.05
N TRP A 283 16.51 -7.02 0.59
CA TRP A 283 17.11 -6.01 1.46
C TRP A 283 16.06 -5.36 2.39
N LEU A 284 14.87 -5.12 1.87
CA LEU A 284 13.77 -4.49 2.59
C LEU A 284 13.13 -5.48 3.56
N TYR A 285 12.71 -6.64 3.06
CA TYR A 285 11.99 -7.63 3.86
C TYR A 285 12.84 -8.18 5.01
N ASN A 286 14.14 -8.40 4.79
CA ASN A 286 15.05 -8.82 5.86
C ASN A 286 15.16 -7.73 6.94
N SER A 287 15.31 -6.46 6.55
CA SER A 287 15.41 -5.38 7.52
C SER A 287 14.13 -5.17 8.32
N ILE A 288 12.96 -5.30 7.68
CA ILE A 288 11.66 -5.23 8.36
C ILE A 288 11.50 -6.40 9.32
N ALA A 289 11.85 -7.62 8.89
CA ALA A 289 11.80 -8.80 9.76
C ALA A 289 12.72 -8.67 10.97
N ASP A 290 13.91 -8.11 10.79
CA ASP A 290 14.84 -7.88 11.90
C ASP A 290 14.30 -6.82 12.86
N ALA A 291 13.76 -5.70 12.34
CA ALA A 291 13.14 -4.65 13.15
C ALA A 291 11.89 -5.14 13.91
N TRP A 292 11.06 -5.97 13.29
CA TRP A 292 9.80 -6.47 13.86
C TRP A 292 9.93 -7.77 14.65
N SER A 293 11.14 -8.33 14.75
CA SER A 293 11.44 -9.56 15.51
C SER A 293 11.11 -9.45 17.01
N VAL A 294 11.00 -8.23 17.52
CA VAL A 294 10.55 -7.95 18.90
C VAL A 294 9.06 -8.23 19.12
N TRP A 295 8.25 -8.23 18.06
CA TRP A 295 6.80 -8.45 18.12
C TRP A 295 6.34 -9.78 17.52
N LEU A 296 7.11 -10.32 16.56
CA LEU A 296 6.68 -11.46 15.76
C LEU A 296 7.48 -12.74 16.06
N PRO A 297 6.83 -13.92 16.05
CA PRO A 297 7.52 -15.19 16.17
C PRO A 297 8.25 -15.59 14.87
N GLU A 298 9.20 -16.52 14.96
CA GLU A 298 10.11 -16.85 13.84
C GLU A 298 9.38 -17.41 12.60
N ASP A 299 8.28 -18.13 12.77
CA ASP A 299 7.46 -18.61 11.64
C ASP A 299 6.79 -17.47 10.87
N ALA A 300 6.32 -16.44 11.58
CA ALA A 300 5.86 -15.20 10.96
C ALA A 300 7.01 -14.46 10.27
N LEU A 301 8.18 -14.36 10.92
CA LEU A 301 9.36 -13.72 10.32
C LEU A 301 9.86 -14.45 9.07
N THR A 302 9.71 -15.77 9.00
CA THR A 302 10.10 -16.57 7.82
C THR A 302 9.28 -16.20 6.59
N THR A 303 7.97 -16.08 6.74
CA THR A 303 7.07 -15.69 5.63
C THR A 303 7.22 -14.21 5.29
N LEU A 304 7.46 -13.36 6.29
CA LEU A 304 7.76 -11.94 6.10
C LEU A 304 9.02 -11.74 5.25
N ARG A 305 10.10 -12.48 5.51
CA ARG A 305 11.33 -12.44 4.68
C ARG A 305 11.12 -12.95 3.26
N TYR A 306 10.19 -13.88 3.06
CA TYR A 306 9.87 -14.41 1.73
C TYR A 306 9.05 -13.41 0.91
N GLY A 307 7.83 -13.08 1.34
CA GLY A 307 6.87 -12.31 0.54
C GLY A 307 6.39 -11.00 1.16
N GLY A 308 6.99 -10.53 2.26
CA GLY A 308 6.51 -9.30 2.92
C GLY A 308 5.15 -9.46 3.62
N TYR A 309 4.67 -10.70 3.79
CA TYR A 309 3.41 -11.05 4.43
C TYR A 309 3.65 -12.07 5.55
N TYR A 310 2.75 -12.15 6.53
CA TYR A 310 2.83 -13.16 7.59
C TYR A 310 1.48 -13.45 8.23
N SER A 311 1.43 -14.51 9.04
CA SER A 311 0.27 -14.89 9.84
C SER A 311 0.75 -15.17 11.26
N THR A 312 0.01 -14.72 12.25
CA THR A 312 0.36 -14.96 13.65
C THR A 312 -0.87 -14.99 14.54
N LEU A 313 -0.80 -15.80 15.60
CA LEU A 313 -1.85 -15.86 16.60
C LEU A 313 -1.68 -14.65 17.55
N VAL A 314 -2.70 -13.80 17.62
CA VAL A 314 -2.71 -12.66 18.55
C VAL A 314 -2.99 -13.14 19.98
N ARG A 315 -3.93 -14.07 20.09
CA ARG A 315 -4.32 -14.79 21.31
C ARG A 315 -5.18 -16.00 20.94
N GLU A 316 -5.55 -16.81 21.91
CA GLU A 316 -6.42 -17.97 21.68
C GLU A 316 -7.69 -17.57 20.91
N GLY A 317 -7.92 -18.23 19.78
CA GLY A 317 -9.08 -17.99 18.91
C GLY A 317 -8.99 -16.79 17.97
N LEU A 318 -7.94 -15.94 18.03
CA LEU A 318 -7.78 -14.78 17.14
C LEU A 318 -6.42 -14.78 16.43
N ARG A 319 -6.47 -14.74 15.09
CA ARG A 319 -5.31 -14.65 14.20
C ARG A 319 -5.32 -13.36 13.39
N ILE A 320 -4.13 -12.83 13.15
CA ILE A 320 -3.91 -11.79 12.15
C ILE A 320 -3.19 -12.41 10.95
N ILE A 321 -3.66 -12.08 9.75
CA ILE A 321 -2.94 -12.25 8.49
C ILE A 321 -2.53 -10.85 8.01
N SER A 322 -1.25 -10.56 8.03
CA SER A 322 -0.68 -9.38 7.39
C SER A 322 -0.36 -9.71 5.93
N ALA A 323 -1.14 -9.14 5.02
CA ALA A 323 -1.02 -9.36 3.58
C ALA A 323 -0.18 -8.24 2.93
N ASN A 324 0.55 -8.60 1.87
CA ASN A 324 1.30 -7.65 1.06
C ASN A 324 0.56 -7.37 -0.27
N PHE A 325 -0.34 -6.39 -0.26
CA PHE A 325 -1.12 -6.02 -1.45
C PHE A 325 -0.38 -5.11 -2.42
N ASN A 326 0.90 -4.81 -2.18
CA ASN A 326 1.77 -4.26 -3.22
C ASN A 326 1.88 -5.18 -4.45
N TYR A 327 1.68 -6.49 -4.27
CA TYR A 327 1.65 -7.45 -5.37
C TYR A 327 0.42 -7.33 -6.27
N CYS A 328 -0.66 -6.71 -5.81
CA CYS A 328 -1.77 -6.37 -6.69
C CYS A 328 -1.71 -4.93 -7.18
N TYR A 329 -0.89 -4.08 -6.58
CA TYR A 329 -0.86 -2.66 -6.91
C TYR A 329 -0.46 -2.44 -8.36
N THR A 330 -1.27 -1.71 -9.10
CA THR A 330 -1.04 -1.44 -10.52
C THR A 330 0.15 -0.52 -10.76
N TYR A 331 0.60 0.23 -9.75
CA TYR A 331 1.87 0.98 -9.83
C TYR A 331 3.09 0.18 -9.40
N ASN A 332 2.91 -1.06 -8.95
CA ASN A 332 4.01 -2.02 -8.89
C ASN A 332 4.24 -2.59 -10.30
N TRP A 333 5.19 -2.02 -11.04
CA TRP A 333 5.49 -2.42 -12.41
C TRP A 333 5.96 -3.87 -12.54
N TRP A 334 6.40 -4.51 -11.45
CA TRP A 334 6.72 -5.94 -11.42
C TRP A 334 5.51 -6.84 -11.70
N ILE A 335 4.29 -6.29 -11.68
CA ILE A 335 3.11 -7.01 -12.16
C ILE A 335 3.18 -7.33 -13.67
N ILE A 336 3.98 -6.59 -14.45
CA ILE A 336 4.25 -6.89 -15.86
C ILE A 336 5.07 -8.18 -15.98
N HIS A 337 5.98 -8.42 -15.04
CA HIS A 337 6.81 -9.62 -14.98
C HIS A 337 6.00 -10.85 -14.54
N GLU A 338 5.19 -10.70 -13.49
CA GLU A 338 4.32 -11.75 -12.96
C GLU A 338 3.03 -11.12 -12.43
N SER A 339 1.91 -11.44 -13.08
CA SER A 339 0.57 -10.97 -12.67
C SER A 339 -0.30 -12.08 -12.09
N ARG A 340 0.19 -13.32 -12.12
CA ARG A 340 -0.48 -14.49 -11.56
C ARG A 340 0.04 -14.77 -10.16
N ASP A 341 -0.83 -14.47 -9.18
CA ASP A 341 -0.60 -14.65 -7.76
C ASP A 341 0.86 -14.41 -7.31
N PRO A 342 1.39 -13.18 -7.46
CA PRO A 342 2.80 -12.92 -7.21
C PRO A 342 3.15 -13.24 -5.76
N ALA A 343 4.32 -13.86 -5.56
CA ALA A 343 4.80 -14.38 -4.27
C ALA A 343 3.85 -15.39 -3.59
N ASP A 344 2.97 -16.05 -4.34
CA ASP A 344 1.91 -16.93 -3.82
C ASP A 344 1.02 -16.22 -2.77
N GLY A 345 0.85 -14.89 -2.87
CA GLY A 345 0.25 -14.07 -1.82
C GLY A 345 -1.22 -14.42 -1.51
N LEU A 346 -2.07 -14.62 -2.52
CA LEU A 346 -3.45 -15.07 -2.30
C LEU A 346 -3.50 -16.53 -1.89
N GLN A 347 -2.64 -17.39 -2.46
CA GLN A 347 -2.54 -18.78 -2.04
C GLN A 347 -2.17 -18.88 -0.56
N PHE A 348 -1.25 -18.03 -0.08
CA PHE A 348 -0.90 -17.91 1.34
C PHE A 348 -2.11 -17.51 2.18
N ILE A 349 -2.83 -16.44 1.81
CA ILE A 349 -4.03 -15.99 2.53
C ILE A 349 -5.09 -17.10 2.59
N GLN A 350 -5.36 -17.77 1.46
CA GLN A 350 -6.31 -18.88 1.41
C GLN A 350 -5.89 -20.01 2.36
N SER A 351 -4.62 -20.42 2.32
CA SER A 351 -4.12 -21.51 3.17
C SER A 351 -4.15 -21.17 4.66
N GLU A 352 -3.87 -19.92 5.04
CA GLU A 352 -3.98 -19.47 6.43
C GLU A 352 -5.44 -19.40 6.91
N LEU A 353 -6.37 -19.01 6.04
CA LEU A 353 -7.81 -19.04 6.34
C LEU A 353 -8.35 -20.47 6.49
N GLU A 354 -7.86 -21.42 5.69
CA GLU A 354 -8.19 -22.85 5.87
C GLU A 354 -7.72 -23.37 7.23
N LYS A 355 -6.49 -23.02 7.63
CA LYS A 355 -5.94 -23.39 8.94
C LYS A 355 -6.76 -22.77 10.09
N ALA A 356 -7.10 -21.49 9.98
CA ALA A 356 -7.92 -20.80 10.97
C ALA A 356 -9.33 -21.40 11.07
N GLU A 357 -10.01 -21.67 9.95
CA GLU A 357 -11.32 -22.32 9.93
C GLU A 357 -11.26 -23.71 10.60
N ALA A 358 -10.23 -24.50 10.29
CA ALA A 358 -10.03 -25.82 10.91
C ALA A 358 -9.72 -25.74 12.42
N ALA A 359 -9.08 -24.66 12.87
CA ALA A 359 -8.79 -24.40 14.27
C ALA A 359 -9.95 -23.71 15.02
N GLY A 360 -11.01 -23.29 14.32
CA GLY A 360 -12.11 -22.51 14.90
C GLY A 360 -11.70 -21.08 15.28
N GLU A 361 -10.63 -20.56 14.68
CA GLU A 361 -10.13 -19.21 14.91
C GLU A 361 -10.89 -18.19 14.06
N LYS A 362 -10.97 -16.97 14.55
CA LYS A 362 -11.36 -15.78 13.78
C LYS A 362 -10.12 -15.07 13.25
N VAL A 363 -10.31 -14.39 12.13
CA VAL A 363 -9.21 -13.77 11.39
C VAL A 363 -9.47 -12.31 11.10
N TYR A 364 -8.46 -11.48 11.39
CA TYR A 364 -8.30 -10.16 10.80
C TYR A 364 -7.28 -10.18 9.69
N ILE A 365 -7.63 -9.61 8.54
CA ILE A 365 -6.65 -9.29 7.50
C ILE A 365 -6.21 -7.84 7.71
N ILE A 366 -4.90 -7.61 7.73
CA ILE A 366 -4.32 -6.27 7.67
C ILE A 366 -3.50 -6.16 6.38
N SER A 367 -3.57 -5.03 5.69
CA SER A 367 -2.67 -4.70 4.58
C SER A 367 -2.62 -3.19 4.43
N HIS A 368 -1.77 -2.68 3.55
CA HIS A 368 -1.77 -1.25 3.27
C HIS A 368 -2.82 -0.87 2.23
N ILE A 369 -2.68 -1.40 1.00
CA ILE A 369 -3.52 -1.06 -0.16
C ILE A 369 -4.93 -1.64 -0.01
N VAL A 370 -5.94 -0.83 -0.30
CA VAL A 370 -7.34 -1.27 -0.25
C VAL A 370 -7.77 -1.89 -1.58
N PRO A 371 -8.02 -3.21 -1.68
CA PRO A 371 -8.38 -3.84 -2.94
C PRO A 371 -9.68 -3.26 -3.53
N GLY A 372 -9.74 -3.14 -4.87
CA GLY A 372 -10.94 -2.71 -5.60
C GLY A 372 -11.17 -1.20 -5.74
N ARG A 373 -10.13 -0.34 -5.81
CA ARG A 373 -10.28 1.06 -6.30
C ARG A 373 -9.82 1.25 -7.77
N GLY A 374 -9.54 0.17 -8.48
CA GLY A 374 -8.97 0.20 -9.85
C GLY A 374 -7.44 0.31 -9.87
N ASP A 375 -6.82 0.53 -8.72
CA ASP A 375 -5.39 0.57 -8.45
C ASP A 375 -4.82 -0.79 -7.98
N CYS A 376 -5.67 -1.80 -7.79
CA CYS A 376 -5.31 -3.19 -7.55
C CYS A 376 -5.77 -4.04 -8.74
N TRP A 377 -4.91 -4.91 -9.26
CA TRP A 377 -5.13 -5.73 -10.45
C TRP A 377 -6.48 -6.45 -10.41
N GLN A 378 -7.27 -6.30 -11.46
CA GLN A 378 -8.67 -6.74 -11.46
C GLN A 378 -8.83 -8.24 -11.25
N ILE A 379 -7.92 -9.06 -11.78
CA ILE A 379 -7.97 -10.53 -11.62
C ILE A 379 -7.60 -10.90 -10.19
N TYR A 380 -6.57 -10.28 -9.61
CA TYR A 380 -6.21 -10.46 -8.21
C TYR A 380 -7.37 -10.07 -7.29
N THR A 381 -7.98 -8.90 -7.52
CA THR A 381 -9.15 -8.43 -6.76
C THR A 381 -10.34 -9.39 -6.87
N ARG A 382 -10.57 -9.97 -8.05
CA ARG A 382 -11.62 -10.97 -8.26
C ARG A 382 -11.35 -12.24 -7.43
N GLU A 383 -10.13 -12.76 -7.47
CA GLU A 383 -9.78 -13.95 -6.69
C GLU A 383 -9.82 -13.68 -5.18
N LEU A 384 -9.36 -12.52 -4.72
CA LEU A 384 -9.50 -12.10 -3.33
C LEU A 384 -10.97 -12.05 -2.90
N ASN A 385 -11.86 -11.50 -3.74
CA ASN A 385 -13.30 -11.49 -3.45
C ASN A 385 -13.88 -12.90 -3.31
N LYS A 386 -13.42 -13.88 -4.10
CA LYS A 386 -13.81 -15.30 -3.94
C LYS A 386 -13.34 -15.86 -2.59
N VAL A 387 -12.11 -15.55 -2.19
CA VAL A 387 -11.55 -15.96 -0.89
C VAL A 387 -12.38 -15.35 0.25
N VAL A 388 -12.65 -14.05 0.23
CA VAL A 388 -13.49 -13.38 1.25
C VAL A 388 -14.90 -13.99 1.30
N ASN A 389 -15.52 -14.24 0.15
CA ASN A 389 -16.82 -14.91 0.06
C ASN A 389 -16.81 -16.33 0.64
N ARG A 390 -15.73 -17.08 0.44
CA ARG A 390 -15.62 -18.44 0.93
C ARG A 390 -15.42 -18.49 2.44
N PHE A 391 -14.64 -17.58 3.01
CA PHE A 391 -14.26 -17.58 4.42
C PHE A 391 -15.01 -16.53 5.24
N GLU A 392 -16.20 -16.13 4.82
CA GLU A 392 -17.00 -15.10 5.51
C GLU A 392 -17.31 -15.43 6.99
N SER A 393 -17.41 -16.72 7.34
CA SER A 393 -17.64 -17.16 8.72
C SER A 393 -16.36 -17.14 9.58
N THR A 394 -15.18 -17.09 8.96
CA THR A 394 -13.86 -17.09 9.61
C THR A 394 -13.31 -15.67 9.72
N LEU A 395 -13.53 -14.84 8.70
CA LEU A 395 -13.12 -13.44 8.67
C LEU A 395 -14.00 -12.58 9.56
N ALA A 396 -13.42 -11.98 10.60
CA ALA A 396 -14.11 -11.07 11.50
C ALA A 396 -13.98 -9.59 11.08
N GLY A 397 -12.98 -9.25 10.25
CA GLY A 397 -12.78 -7.89 9.77
C GLY A 397 -11.50 -7.72 8.96
N GLN A 398 -11.36 -6.57 8.30
CA GLN A 398 -10.17 -6.21 7.54
C GLN A 398 -9.77 -4.75 7.83
N PHE A 399 -8.47 -4.46 7.85
CA PHE A 399 -7.93 -3.13 8.20
C PHE A 399 -6.85 -2.68 7.20
N TYR A 400 -6.99 -1.45 6.69
CA TYR A 400 -6.16 -0.89 5.63
C TYR A 400 -5.76 0.57 5.85
N GLY A 401 -4.83 1.09 5.05
CA GLY A 401 -4.43 2.51 5.00
C GLY A 401 -4.51 3.06 3.57
N HIS A 402 -3.42 3.68 3.10
CA HIS A 402 -3.14 4.09 1.71
C HIS A 402 -3.96 5.25 1.18
N THR A 403 -5.26 5.31 1.48
CA THR A 403 -6.13 6.38 0.96
C THR A 403 -5.98 7.68 1.73
N HIS A 404 -5.32 7.63 2.89
CA HIS A 404 -5.16 8.70 3.88
C HIS A 404 -6.47 9.19 4.50
N ASN A 405 -7.61 8.67 4.07
CA ASN A 405 -8.93 9.13 4.45
C ASN A 405 -9.61 8.16 5.44
N ASP A 406 -10.47 8.70 6.30
CA ASP A 406 -11.34 7.89 7.14
C ASP A 406 -12.48 7.30 6.30
N GLU A 407 -12.34 6.02 5.92
CA GLU A 407 -13.28 5.36 5.03
C GLU A 407 -13.54 3.90 5.45
N PHE A 408 -14.45 3.26 4.72
CA PHE A 408 -14.66 1.81 4.78
C PHE A 408 -15.15 1.27 3.44
N LYS A 409 -14.99 -0.04 3.23
CA LYS A 409 -15.59 -0.78 2.11
C LYS A 409 -16.41 -1.95 2.64
N ILE A 410 -17.51 -2.23 1.97
CA ILE A 410 -18.38 -3.38 2.27
C ILE A 410 -18.18 -4.43 1.19
N PHE A 411 -17.93 -5.67 1.62
CA PHE A 411 -17.94 -6.83 0.75
C PHE A 411 -19.32 -7.46 0.77
N TYR A 412 -19.76 -7.92 -0.40
CA TYR A 412 -21.07 -8.53 -0.60
C TYR A 412 -20.94 -9.99 -1.05
N ASP A 413 -21.98 -10.76 -0.77
CA ASP A 413 -22.09 -12.13 -1.28
C ASP A 413 -22.14 -12.14 -2.81
N SER A 414 -21.42 -13.06 -3.43
CA SER A 414 -21.30 -13.15 -4.89
C SER A 414 -22.58 -13.61 -5.59
N GLU A 415 -23.45 -14.35 -4.89
CA GLU A 415 -24.74 -14.85 -5.40
C GLU A 415 -25.91 -13.96 -4.98
N ASP A 416 -25.80 -13.26 -3.83
CA ASP A 416 -26.76 -12.29 -3.31
C ASP A 416 -26.08 -10.95 -2.96
N PRO A 417 -25.94 -10.01 -3.92
CA PRO A 417 -25.28 -8.73 -3.70
C PRO A 417 -26.04 -7.79 -2.75
N SER A 418 -27.19 -8.19 -2.19
CA SER A 418 -27.87 -7.45 -1.13
C SER A 418 -27.35 -7.78 0.27
N ARG A 419 -26.59 -8.87 0.42
CA ARG A 419 -26.08 -9.37 1.70
C ARG A 419 -24.63 -8.95 1.91
N ALA A 420 -24.41 -8.03 2.84
CA ALA A 420 -23.06 -7.70 3.30
C ALA A 420 -22.45 -8.88 4.06
N ILE A 421 -21.21 -9.21 3.77
CA ILE A 421 -20.49 -10.36 4.34
C ILE A 421 -19.27 -9.96 5.17
N ASN A 422 -18.67 -8.81 4.89
CA ASN A 422 -17.49 -8.34 5.60
C ASN A 422 -17.30 -6.83 5.41
N VAL A 423 -16.52 -6.21 6.30
CA VAL A 423 -16.16 -4.78 6.23
C VAL A 423 -14.64 -4.62 6.29
N ALA A 424 -14.13 -3.78 5.40
CA ALA A 424 -12.77 -3.30 5.39
C ALA A 424 -12.74 -1.87 5.93
N TRP A 425 -12.09 -1.67 7.08
CA TRP A 425 -11.89 -0.37 7.68
C TRP A 425 -10.60 0.26 7.16
N ILE A 426 -10.70 1.50 6.69
CA ILE A 426 -9.56 2.24 6.15
C ILE A 426 -9.21 3.32 7.17
N GLY A 427 -8.00 3.24 7.73
CA GLY A 427 -7.47 4.19 8.69
C GLY A 427 -7.14 5.52 7.99
N PRO A 428 -7.42 6.67 8.64
CA PRO A 428 -6.86 7.94 8.18
C PRO A 428 -5.34 7.93 8.37
N SER A 429 -4.65 8.78 7.64
CA SER A 429 -3.20 8.92 7.77
C SER A 429 -2.80 9.73 9.01
N LEU A 430 -1.62 9.46 9.53
CA LEU A 430 -0.94 10.43 10.39
C LEU A 430 -0.43 11.62 9.57
N THR A 431 0.06 11.42 8.34
CA THR A 431 0.52 12.52 7.50
C THR A 431 -0.58 13.54 7.20
N SER A 432 -0.20 14.81 7.05
CA SER A 432 -1.09 15.87 6.53
C SER A 432 -1.22 15.84 5.02
N PHE A 433 -0.42 15.01 4.35
CA PHE A 433 -0.38 14.86 2.91
C PHE A 433 -1.69 14.26 2.37
N VAL A 434 -2.55 14.96 1.64
CA VAL A 434 -2.64 16.42 1.49
C VAL A 434 -3.95 16.92 2.04
N ASP A 435 -3.94 18.17 2.50
CA ASP A 435 -5.13 18.91 2.92
C ASP A 435 -5.99 18.16 3.96
N ILE A 436 -5.32 17.43 4.85
CA ILE A 436 -5.95 16.67 5.92
C ILE A 436 -5.27 16.92 7.26
N ASN A 437 -6.03 16.70 8.33
CA ASN A 437 -5.46 16.69 9.68
C ASN A 437 -4.86 15.32 9.96
N PRO A 438 -3.71 15.25 10.65
CA PRO A 438 -3.21 14.00 11.23
C PRO A 438 -4.30 13.27 12.03
N GLY A 439 -4.50 11.99 11.74
CA GLY A 439 -5.55 11.17 12.33
C GLY A 439 -5.10 9.76 12.69
N TYR A 440 -5.85 9.11 13.58
CA TYR A 440 -5.71 7.70 13.93
C TYR A 440 -7.07 7.14 14.34
N LYS A 441 -7.19 5.81 14.43
CA LYS A 441 -8.42 5.13 14.88
C LYS A 441 -8.18 4.25 16.09
N VAL A 442 -9.19 4.14 16.94
CA VAL A 442 -9.25 3.14 18.02
C VAL A 442 -10.53 2.33 17.86
N TYR A 443 -10.39 1.02 17.79
CA TYR A 443 -11.51 0.08 17.69
C TYR A 443 -11.79 -0.54 19.05
N LEU A 444 -13.07 -0.78 19.32
CA LEU A 444 -13.52 -1.66 20.40
C LEU A 444 -14.09 -2.91 19.75
N LEU A 445 -13.30 -3.97 19.78
CA LEU A 445 -13.67 -5.27 19.23
C LEU A 445 -14.32 -6.12 20.33
N ASP A 446 -15.06 -7.17 19.96
CA ASP A 446 -15.50 -8.16 20.96
C ASP A 446 -14.25 -8.75 21.64
N GLY A 447 -14.38 -9.21 22.89
CA GLY A 447 -13.25 -9.60 23.73
C GLY A 447 -13.34 -11.03 24.22
N GLU A 448 -12.21 -11.56 24.70
CA GLU A 448 -12.00 -12.99 24.94
C GLU A 448 -13.06 -13.64 25.83
N ARG A 449 -13.80 -14.57 25.22
CA ARG A 449 -14.85 -15.39 25.84
C ARG A 449 -15.20 -16.57 24.94
N GLU A 450 -15.85 -17.56 25.51
CA GLU A 450 -16.46 -18.65 24.73
C GLU A 450 -17.46 -18.07 23.71
N GLY A 451 -17.36 -18.48 22.45
CA GLY A 451 -18.21 -17.98 21.36
C GLY A 451 -17.94 -16.51 20.97
N SER A 452 -16.70 -16.04 21.19
CA SER A 452 -16.17 -14.82 20.58
C SER A 452 -16.53 -14.70 19.09
N THR A 453 -16.86 -13.47 18.65
CA THR A 453 -17.06 -13.17 17.22
C THR A 453 -15.90 -12.40 16.58
N PHE A 454 -14.92 -12.01 17.38
CA PHE A 454 -13.84 -11.11 16.97
C PHE A 454 -12.65 -11.89 16.43
#